data_AF-A0ABC8RCN2-F1
#
_entry.id   AF-A0ABC8RCN2-F1
#
_cell.length_a   1.000
_cell.length_b   1.000
_cell.length_c   1.000
_cell.angle_alpha   90.00
_cell.angle_beta   90.00
_cell.angle_gamma   90.00
#
_symmetry.space_group_name_H-M   'P 1'
#
loop_
_entity.id
_entity.type
_entity.pdbx_description
1 polymer ?
#
loop_
_entity_poly.entity_id
_entity_poly.type
_entity_poly.pdbx_seq_one_letter_code
_entity_poly.pdbx_strand_id
1 'polypeptide(L)'
;METICPIDSQFKDQISAFLKPPSLLEVQDYFDQLIASKQIRGLKVKPNGEYGKGIYAEEGFEEGGLVLKDQMLVGAQHSSNKIDCLVCSFCFRFIGSIELQIGRNLYLHDLGVSMNNECTWQTSSQILKDCYQSHSSGGEDYSDVEDPQNFGECASSSSKNKISLPKEVVESLMNGELVLPYSKEFPLPPVVSCPGGCREAYYCSQSCAEADWDLHHSLLCGGETSKTLCEALSKFTQHANETNDIFLLAAKVISFTILKYRKLKVAHQKSATSDASNCDLPLLLEAWKPISMGYKRRWWDCIALPDDVDACAETAFRMQIRELAFTSLQLLKAAMFDKECELLFSLEIYGHIIGMFELNNLDLVVASPVEDYFLYIDDLPHSEKVRKHHLDIFILFSA
;
A
#
# COMPACT_ATOMS: atom_id res chain seq x y z
N MET A 1 -13.96 -30.34 2.41
CA MET A 1 -13.71 -29.25 1.44
C MET A 1 -12.50 -29.65 0.63
N GLU A 2 -12.58 -29.53 -0.69
CA GLU A 2 -11.41 -29.70 -1.56
C GLU A 2 -10.43 -28.56 -1.31
N THR A 3 -9.13 -28.86 -1.34
CA THR A 3 -8.07 -27.88 -1.10
C THR A 3 -7.80 -27.11 -2.38
N ILE A 4 -8.41 -25.92 -2.47
CA ILE A 4 -8.30 -24.98 -3.60
C ILE A 4 -6.83 -24.76 -4.02
N CYS A 5 -5.93 -24.65 -3.04
CA CYS A 5 -4.48 -24.61 -3.29
C CYS A 5 -3.82 -25.96 -2.97
N PRO A 6 -3.13 -26.60 -3.94
CA PRO A 6 -2.37 -27.84 -3.69
C PRO A 6 -1.26 -27.70 -2.65
N ILE A 7 -0.61 -26.53 -2.59
CA ILE A 7 0.47 -26.22 -1.62
C ILE A 7 -0.03 -26.37 -0.17
N ASP A 8 -1.28 -25.97 0.10
CA ASP A 8 -1.88 -26.08 1.44
C ASP A 8 -2.01 -27.54 1.90
N SER A 9 -2.17 -28.47 0.96
CA SER A 9 -2.20 -29.92 1.24
C SER A 9 -0.80 -30.49 1.43
N GLN A 10 0.13 -30.10 0.54
CA GLN A 10 1.49 -30.60 0.49
C GLN A 10 2.35 -30.18 1.70
N PHE A 11 2.14 -28.95 2.19
CA PHE A 11 2.96 -28.36 3.26
C PHE A 11 2.18 -28.07 4.54
N LYS A 12 1.07 -28.79 4.79
CA LYS A 12 0.13 -28.53 5.88
C LYS A 12 0.80 -28.31 7.25
N ASP A 13 1.75 -29.17 7.61
CA ASP A 13 2.43 -29.10 8.91
C ASP A 13 3.41 -27.92 8.99
N GLN A 14 4.13 -27.64 7.90
CA GLN A 14 5.03 -26.49 7.79
C GLN A 14 4.26 -25.17 7.84
N ILE A 15 3.12 -25.08 7.14
CA ILE A 15 2.19 -23.95 7.17
C ILE A 15 1.68 -23.73 8.60
N SER A 16 1.28 -24.81 9.29
CA SER A 16 0.82 -24.72 10.68
C SER A 16 1.92 -24.23 11.63
N ALA A 17 3.20 -24.55 11.38
CA ALA A 17 4.32 -24.01 12.15
C ALA A 17 4.58 -22.52 11.83
N PHE A 18 4.46 -22.14 10.55
CA PHE A 18 4.71 -20.79 10.04
C PHE A 18 3.66 -19.76 10.50
N LEU A 19 2.41 -20.21 10.66
CA LEU A 19 1.27 -19.41 11.10
C LEU A 19 1.02 -19.48 12.62
N LYS A 20 1.75 -20.33 13.35
CA LYS A 20 1.65 -20.42 14.81
C LYS A 20 1.98 -19.06 15.44
N PRO A 21 1.12 -18.50 16.30
CA PRO A 21 1.45 -17.27 17.03
C PRO A 21 2.71 -17.46 17.89
N PRO A 22 3.64 -16.48 17.92
CA PRO A 22 4.81 -16.54 18.80
C PRO A 22 4.37 -16.54 20.27
N SER A 23 5.12 -17.24 21.11
CA SER A 23 4.93 -17.21 22.57
C SER A 23 5.28 -15.85 23.15
N LEU A 24 4.79 -15.57 24.37
CA LEU A 24 5.06 -14.30 25.07
C LEU A 24 6.57 -14.04 25.24
N LEU A 25 7.37 -15.09 25.42
CA LEU A 25 8.83 -15.00 25.51
C LEU A 25 9.45 -14.60 24.17
N GLU A 26 9.08 -15.29 23.07
CA GLU A 26 9.58 -14.97 21.72
C GLU A 26 9.19 -13.55 21.27
N VAL A 27 8.01 -13.07 21.69
CA VAL A 27 7.56 -11.69 21.49
C VAL A 27 8.46 -10.72 22.29
N GLN A 28 8.68 -10.97 23.58
CA GLN A 28 9.51 -10.10 24.42
C GLN A 28 10.95 -10.04 23.90
N ASP A 29 11.56 -11.19 23.63
CA ASP A 29 12.93 -11.30 23.11
C ASP A 29 13.09 -10.56 21.77
N TYR A 30 12.10 -10.66 20.88
CA TYR A 30 12.11 -9.95 19.60
C TYR A 30 12.07 -8.43 19.80
N PHE A 31 11.15 -7.91 20.62
CA PHE A 31 11.02 -6.47 20.81
C PHE A 31 12.17 -5.87 21.63
N ASP A 32 12.68 -6.57 22.64
CA ASP A 32 13.85 -6.13 23.41
C ASP A 32 15.10 -6.07 22.49
N GLN A 33 15.28 -7.04 21.57
CA GLN A 33 16.33 -6.99 20.53
C GLN A 33 16.10 -5.85 19.51
N LEU A 34 14.85 -5.60 19.11
CA LEU A 34 14.49 -4.54 18.17
C LEU A 34 14.77 -3.14 18.75
N ILE A 35 14.39 -2.92 20.02
CA ILE A 35 14.62 -1.68 20.76
C ILE A 35 16.13 -1.44 20.92
N ALA A 36 16.89 -2.46 21.35
CA ALA A 36 18.33 -2.38 21.51
C ALA A 36 19.06 -2.09 20.18
N SER A 37 18.71 -2.79 19.10
CA SER A 37 19.35 -2.62 17.78
C SER A 37 19.03 -1.26 17.13
N LYS A 38 17.83 -0.72 17.34
CA LYS A 38 17.44 0.64 16.90
C LYS A 38 17.88 1.75 17.87
N GLN A 39 18.54 1.41 18.99
CA GLN A 39 18.95 2.35 20.05
C GLN A 39 17.79 3.20 20.61
N ILE A 40 16.58 2.66 20.58
CA ILE A 40 15.38 3.28 21.17
C ILE A 40 15.56 3.26 22.69
N ARG A 41 15.27 4.40 23.35
CA ARG A 41 15.39 4.59 24.80
C ARG A 41 14.02 4.85 25.42
N GLY A 42 13.91 4.63 26.72
CA GLY A 42 12.72 5.00 27.47
C GLY A 42 11.44 4.24 27.15
N LEU A 43 11.49 3.21 26.29
CA LEU A 43 10.34 2.45 25.82
C LEU A 43 10.56 0.95 25.99
N LYS A 44 9.48 0.25 26.36
CA LYS A 44 9.43 -1.21 26.40
C LYS A 44 8.10 -1.75 25.90
N VAL A 45 8.13 -2.76 25.04
CA VAL A 45 6.93 -3.51 24.66
C VAL A 45 6.61 -4.53 25.76
N LYS A 46 5.35 -4.60 26.19
CA LYS A 46 4.87 -5.57 27.18
C LYS A 46 3.51 -6.13 26.74
N PRO A 47 3.18 -7.40 27.03
CA PRO A 47 1.82 -7.90 26.82
C PRO A 47 0.84 -7.18 27.76
N ASN A 48 -0.36 -6.93 27.26
CA ASN A 48 -1.50 -6.42 28.01
C ASN A 48 -2.63 -7.45 27.87
N GLY A 49 -3.13 -7.97 28.99
CA GLY A 49 -4.09 -9.09 28.99
C GLY A 49 -5.42 -8.78 28.28
N GLU A 50 -5.81 -7.50 28.20
CA GLU A 50 -7.05 -7.06 27.57
C GLU A 50 -6.83 -6.61 26.11
N TYR A 51 -5.73 -5.90 25.83
CA TYR A 51 -5.49 -5.21 24.55
C TYR A 51 -4.33 -5.78 23.71
N GLY A 52 -3.80 -6.95 24.07
CA GLY A 52 -2.76 -7.65 23.30
C GLY A 52 -1.34 -7.19 23.63
N LYS A 53 -0.77 -6.27 22.86
CA LYS A 53 0.60 -5.74 23.07
C LYS A 53 0.55 -4.23 23.23
N GLY A 54 1.26 -3.69 24.22
CA GLY A 54 1.37 -2.24 24.44
C GLY A 54 2.83 -1.77 24.47
N ILE A 55 3.05 -0.51 24.11
CA ILE A 55 4.31 0.21 24.32
C ILE A 55 4.18 1.01 25.62
N TYR A 56 5.16 0.88 26.51
CA TYR A 56 5.18 1.50 27.83
C TYR A 56 6.43 2.35 28.00
N ALA A 57 6.27 3.53 28.60
CA ALA A 57 7.40 4.34 29.03
C ALA A 57 8.14 3.69 30.21
N GLU A 58 9.48 3.74 30.18
CA GLU A 58 10.36 3.38 31.29
C GLU A 58 11.12 4.60 31.86
N GLU A 59 11.04 5.75 31.18
CA GLU A 59 11.51 7.06 31.66
C GLU A 59 10.47 8.17 31.35
N GLY A 60 10.70 9.38 31.88
CA GLY A 60 9.82 10.53 31.60
C GLY A 60 10.16 11.19 30.26
N PHE A 61 9.14 11.55 29.49
CA PHE A 61 9.27 12.33 28.26
C PHE A 61 8.77 13.76 28.47
N GLU A 62 9.46 14.74 27.87
CA GLU A 62 9.04 16.15 27.86
C GLU A 62 7.96 16.39 26.78
N GLU A 63 7.11 17.40 26.99
CA GLU A 63 6.08 17.79 26.02
C GLU A 63 6.71 18.23 24.70
N GLY A 64 6.19 17.72 23.57
CA GLY A 64 6.78 17.92 22.24
C GLY A 64 8.06 17.11 21.96
N GLY A 65 8.56 16.33 22.93
CA GLY A 65 9.73 15.46 22.76
C GLY A 65 9.48 14.29 21.79
N LEU A 66 10.50 13.91 21.02
CA LEU A 66 10.44 12.74 20.15
C LEU A 66 10.48 11.45 20.97
N VAL A 67 9.31 10.80 21.11
CA VAL A 67 9.17 9.53 21.84
C VAL A 67 9.69 8.34 21.01
N LEU A 68 9.28 8.23 19.75
CA LEU A 68 9.66 7.14 18.86
C LEU A 68 9.82 7.65 17.43
N LYS A 69 10.90 7.23 16.77
CA LYS A 69 11.04 7.28 15.32
C LYS A 69 11.33 5.87 14.85
N ASP A 70 10.50 5.36 13.95
CA ASP A 70 10.72 4.04 13.36
C ASP A 70 10.65 4.07 11.83
N GLN A 71 11.31 3.10 11.21
CA GLN A 71 11.21 2.79 9.79
C GLN A 71 10.11 1.75 9.58
N MET A 72 9.12 2.11 8.77
CA MET A 72 8.11 1.20 8.23
C MET A 72 8.75 -0.08 7.67
N LEU A 73 8.17 -1.23 8.04
CA LEU A 73 8.59 -2.54 7.53
C LEU A 73 8.08 -2.79 6.10
N VAL A 74 6.77 -2.60 5.86
CA VAL A 74 6.12 -2.68 4.55
C VAL A 74 5.05 -1.59 4.47
N GLY A 75 4.92 -0.98 3.29
CA GLY A 75 3.82 -0.09 2.95
C GLY A 75 3.81 0.20 1.44
N ALA A 76 2.75 0.85 0.98
CA ALA A 76 2.57 1.30 -0.40
C ALA A 76 1.87 2.66 -0.42
N GLN A 77 2.12 3.44 -1.47
CA GLN A 77 1.26 4.56 -1.82
C GLN A 77 -0.01 3.99 -2.48
N HIS A 78 -1.18 4.37 -1.97
CA HIS A 78 -2.47 3.99 -2.54
C HIS A 78 -2.55 4.37 -4.03
N SER A 79 -3.25 3.55 -4.82
CA SER A 79 -3.23 3.65 -6.29
C SER A 79 -3.80 4.97 -6.81
N SER A 80 -4.89 5.48 -6.20
CA SER A 80 -5.46 6.81 -6.50
C SER A 80 -4.42 7.92 -6.31
N ASN A 81 -3.73 7.92 -5.15
CA ASN A 81 -2.83 9.00 -4.77
C ASN A 81 -1.59 9.11 -5.68
N LYS A 82 -1.29 8.10 -6.51
CA LYS A 82 -0.22 8.17 -7.52
C LYS A 82 -0.52 9.17 -8.65
N ILE A 83 -1.79 9.54 -8.82
CA ILE A 83 -2.26 10.59 -9.74
C ILE A 83 -2.00 11.97 -9.13
N ASP A 84 -2.25 12.11 -7.82
CA ASP A 84 -2.21 13.38 -7.11
C ASP A 84 -0.84 13.78 -6.58
N CYS A 85 0.00 12.80 -6.21
CA CYS A 85 1.34 13.06 -5.70
C CYS A 85 2.41 12.09 -6.20
N LEU A 86 3.57 12.64 -6.54
CA LEU A 86 4.79 11.88 -6.80
C LEU A 86 5.62 11.81 -5.51
N VAL A 87 5.73 10.63 -4.92
CA VAL A 87 6.48 10.40 -3.69
C VAL A 87 7.57 9.34 -3.88
N CYS A 88 8.51 9.29 -2.94
CA CYS A 88 9.49 8.21 -2.85
C CYS A 88 8.79 6.87 -2.56
N SER A 89 9.03 5.85 -3.39
CA SER A 89 8.38 4.53 -3.33
C SER A 89 8.75 3.71 -2.09
N PHE A 90 9.77 4.17 -1.34
CA PHE A 90 10.26 3.55 -0.11
C PHE A 90 9.88 4.30 1.17
N CYS A 91 9.92 5.64 1.18
CA CYS A 91 9.72 6.45 2.38
C CYS A 91 8.59 7.49 2.28
N PHE A 92 7.86 7.51 1.16
CA PHE A 92 6.66 8.32 0.88
C PHE A 92 6.79 9.84 1.07
N ARG A 93 8.01 10.37 1.25
CA ARG A 93 8.28 11.80 1.11
C ARG A 93 8.05 12.22 -0.35
N PHE A 94 7.36 13.34 -0.57
CA PHE A 94 7.26 14.03 -1.85
C PHE A 94 8.65 14.28 -2.48
N ILE A 95 8.75 14.23 -3.81
CA ILE A 95 10.01 14.40 -4.56
C ILE A 95 9.84 15.29 -5.80
N GLY A 96 10.93 15.81 -6.36
CA GLY A 96 10.94 16.68 -7.54
C GLY A 96 10.86 18.16 -7.20
N SER A 97 9.82 18.84 -7.67
CA SER A 97 9.52 20.25 -7.38
C SER A 97 8.01 20.47 -7.34
N ILE A 98 7.56 21.63 -6.86
CA ILE A 98 6.14 22.03 -6.87
C ILE A 98 5.56 21.98 -8.29
N GLU A 99 6.34 22.44 -9.28
CA GLU A 99 5.96 22.43 -10.69
C GLU A 99 5.79 21.00 -11.23
N LEU A 100 6.68 20.07 -10.87
CA LEU A 100 6.55 18.67 -11.26
C LEU A 100 5.31 18.01 -10.65
N GLN A 101 4.98 18.32 -9.38
CA GLN A 101 3.79 17.78 -8.72
C GLN A 101 2.51 18.25 -9.44
N ILE A 102 2.37 19.56 -9.63
CA ILE A 102 1.22 20.19 -10.31
C ILE A 102 1.13 19.69 -11.76
N GLY A 103 2.23 19.74 -12.52
CA GLY A 103 2.26 19.34 -13.93
C GLY A 103 1.89 17.87 -14.13
N ARG A 104 2.33 16.97 -13.24
CA ARG A 104 1.95 15.55 -13.30
C ARG A 104 0.48 15.33 -12.99
N ASN A 105 -0.07 16.00 -11.98
CA ASN A 105 -1.48 15.86 -11.64
C ASN A 105 -2.38 16.31 -12.80
N LEU A 106 -2.12 17.49 -13.37
CA LEU A 106 -2.81 18.00 -14.56
C LEU A 106 -2.71 17.03 -15.74
N TYR A 107 -1.49 16.56 -16.06
CA TYR A 107 -1.25 15.66 -17.18
C TYR A 107 -2.03 14.33 -17.06
N LEU A 108 -2.05 13.74 -15.85
CA LEU A 108 -2.76 12.46 -15.63
C LEU A 108 -4.28 12.65 -15.61
N HIS A 109 -4.78 13.74 -15.04
CA HIS A 109 -6.20 14.08 -15.06
C HIS A 109 -6.71 14.37 -16.50
N ASP A 110 -5.92 15.06 -17.33
CA ASP A 110 -6.25 15.33 -18.75
C ASP A 110 -6.22 14.07 -19.62
N LEU A 111 -5.44 13.05 -19.26
CA LEU A 111 -5.47 11.73 -19.92
C LEU A 111 -6.73 10.92 -19.61
N GLY A 112 -7.67 11.45 -18.82
CA GLY A 112 -8.86 10.72 -18.40
C GLY A 112 -8.58 9.68 -17.31
N VAL A 113 -7.43 9.77 -16.63
CA VAL A 113 -7.16 9.01 -15.39
C VAL A 113 -7.89 9.73 -14.24
N SER A 114 -9.21 9.80 -14.35
CA SER A 114 -10.09 10.54 -13.45
C SER A 114 -10.52 9.69 -12.26
N MET A 115 -10.70 10.34 -11.10
CA MET A 115 -11.21 9.74 -9.88
C MET A 115 -12.69 9.36 -10.02
N ASN A 116 -12.97 8.17 -10.56
CA ASN A 116 -14.29 7.53 -10.45
C ASN A 116 -14.34 6.40 -9.39
N ASN A 117 -13.28 6.23 -8.60
CA ASN A 117 -13.31 5.50 -7.34
C ASN A 117 -13.16 6.49 -6.19
N GLU A 118 -14.23 7.23 -5.87
CA GLU A 118 -14.46 7.55 -4.47
C GLU A 118 -14.54 6.22 -3.71
N CYS A 119 -13.72 6.07 -2.66
CA CYS A 119 -13.82 4.93 -1.73
C CYS A 119 -15.06 5.02 -0.82
N THR A 120 -16.23 5.38 -1.37
CA THR A 120 -17.41 4.58 -1.06
C THR A 120 -17.06 3.13 -1.32
N TRP A 121 -17.27 2.27 -0.34
CA TRP A 121 -17.27 0.83 -0.55
C TRP A 121 -18.45 0.53 -1.49
N GLN A 122 -18.21 0.61 -2.80
CA GLN A 122 -19.16 0.17 -3.82
C GLN A 122 -19.17 -1.35 -3.80
N THR A 123 -19.88 -1.82 -2.80
CA THR A 123 -20.51 -3.12 -2.64
C THR A 123 -20.37 -4.00 -3.89
N SER A 124 -19.77 -5.18 -3.70
CA SER A 124 -19.57 -6.25 -4.69
C SER A 124 -20.84 -6.64 -5.47
N SER A 125 -22.02 -6.16 -5.05
CA SER A 125 -23.28 -6.06 -5.78
C SER A 125 -23.19 -5.81 -7.30
N GLN A 126 -22.26 -4.97 -7.79
CA GLN A 126 -22.19 -4.68 -9.24
C GLN A 126 -21.58 -5.83 -10.03
N ILE A 127 -20.55 -6.52 -9.50
CA ILE A 127 -20.01 -7.75 -10.11
C ILE A 127 -21.00 -8.92 -9.92
N LEU A 128 -21.83 -8.90 -8.87
CA LEU A 128 -22.87 -9.91 -8.63
C LEU A 128 -24.07 -9.82 -9.59
N LYS A 129 -24.36 -8.67 -10.20
CA LYS A 129 -25.55 -8.48 -11.06
C LYS A 129 -25.46 -9.18 -12.42
N ASP A 130 -24.26 -9.37 -12.97
CA ASP A 130 -24.07 -9.96 -14.31
C ASP A 130 -24.25 -11.50 -14.34
N CYS A 131 -24.37 -12.16 -13.18
CA CYS A 131 -24.51 -13.61 -13.08
C CYS A 131 -25.96 -14.10 -12.88
N TYR A 132 -26.94 -13.21 -12.69
CA TYR A 132 -28.35 -13.58 -12.42
C TYR A 132 -29.36 -12.84 -13.30
N GLN A 133 -29.29 -13.05 -14.61
CA GLN A 133 -30.43 -12.77 -15.51
C GLN A 133 -30.89 -14.04 -16.23
N SER A 134 -31.85 -14.73 -15.62
CA SER A 134 -32.68 -15.74 -16.28
C SER A 134 -34.02 -15.93 -15.55
N HIS A 135 -35.08 -15.39 -16.18
CA HIS A 135 -36.51 -15.72 -16.01
C HIS A 135 -37.28 -15.29 -14.73
N SER A 136 -38.18 -14.32 -14.95
CA SER A 136 -39.64 -14.43 -14.71
C SER A 136 -40.31 -13.48 -13.67
N SER A 137 -41.01 -12.48 -14.24
CA SER A 137 -42.39 -12.05 -13.93
C SER A 137 -42.86 -11.69 -12.50
N GLY A 138 -43.16 -10.39 -12.32
CA GLY A 138 -44.48 -9.91 -11.85
C GLY A 138 -44.66 -9.65 -10.35
N GLY A 139 -45.16 -8.46 -9.99
CA GLY A 139 -45.56 -8.13 -8.62
C GLY A 139 -45.43 -6.65 -8.24
N GLU A 140 -46.56 -6.07 -7.86
CA GLU A 140 -46.76 -4.67 -7.45
C GLU A 140 -47.58 -4.68 -6.12
N ASP A 141 -47.61 -3.68 -5.22
CA ASP A 141 -47.21 -2.25 -5.25
C ASP A 141 -47.11 -1.69 -3.78
N TYR A 142 -46.57 -0.47 -3.58
CA TYR A 142 -46.54 0.33 -2.31
C TYR A 142 -45.59 -0.14 -1.15
N SER A 143 -45.11 0.70 -0.22
CA SER A 143 -45.60 2.04 0.23
C SER A 143 -44.52 3.00 0.77
N ASP A 144 -44.74 4.31 0.62
CA ASP A 144 -43.97 5.42 1.23
C ASP A 144 -44.00 5.48 2.77
N VAL A 145 -42.92 6.00 3.36
CA VAL A 145 -42.93 6.79 4.62
C VAL A 145 -41.87 7.89 4.52
N GLU A 146 -42.24 9.15 4.73
CA GLU A 146 -41.33 10.31 4.65
C GLU A 146 -40.55 10.60 5.96
N ASP A 147 -39.40 11.25 5.72
CA ASP A 147 -38.42 11.98 6.56
C ASP A 147 -38.90 12.63 7.88
N PRO A 148 -37.98 12.96 8.83
CA PRO A 148 -37.49 14.35 8.81
C PRO A 148 -36.00 14.59 9.19
N GLN A 149 -35.41 15.58 8.48
CA GLN A 149 -34.41 16.58 8.94
C GLN A 149 -32.90 16.34 8.75
N ASN A 150 -32.52 16.34 7.47
CA ASN A 150 -31.69 17.40 6.85
C ASN A 150 -30.96 18.39 7.80
N PHE A 151 -29.62 18.34 7.79
CA PHE A 151 -28.74 19.46 8.16
C PHE A 151 -27.54 19.51 7.20
N GLY A 152 -27.40 20.63 6.47
CA GLY A 152 -26.11 21.01 5.87
C GLY A 152 -25.93 20.82 4.36
N GLU A 153 -26.92 21.18 3.54
CA GLU A 153 -26.65 21.47 2.11
C GLU A 153 -25.58 22.57 1.98
N CYS A 154 -24.40 22.24 1.48
CA CYS A 154 -23.40 23.22 1.08
C CYS A 154 -23.02 23.03 -0.40
N ALA A 155 -23.77 23.71 -1.26
CA ALA A 155 -23.44 24.05 -2.63
C ALA A 155 -22.80 22.94 -3.51
N SER A 156 -23.63 22.06 -4.06
CA SER A 156 -23.32 21.36 -5.32
C SER A 156 -23.19 22.39 -6.46
N SER A 157 -22.03 23.05 -6.55
CA SER A 157 -21.80 24.03 -7.61
C SER A 157 -21.68 23.32 -8.94
N SER A 158 -22.58 23.69 -9.86
CA SER A 158 -22.61 23.30 -11.27
C SER A 158 -21.23 23.05 -11.89
N SER A 159 -21.14 22.05 -12.76
CA SER A 159 -20.00 21.79 -13.65
C SER A 159 -19.53 23.05 -14.38
N LYS A 160 -18.59 23.79 -13.78
CA LYS A 160 -17.82 24.81 -14.47
C LYS A 160 -16.90 24.06 -15.44
N ASN A 161 -16.82 24.54 -16.67
CA ASN A 161 -15.86 24.02 -17.64
C ASN A 161 -14.46 24.13 -17.02
N LYS A 162 -13.84 23.01 -16.62
CA LYS A 162 -12.41 22.99 -16.32
C LYS A 162 -11.69 23.46 -17.59
N ILE A 163 -11.00 24.59 -17.50
CA ILE A 163 -10.21 25.10 -18.62
C ILE A 163 -8.94 24.27 -18.64
N SER A 164 -8.91 23.22 -19.45
CA SER A 164 -7.70 22.42 -19.66
C SER A 164 -6.57 23.34 -20.11
N LEU A 165 -5.46 23.35 -19.37
CA LEU A 165 -4.29 24.14 -19.73
C LEU A 165 -3.72 23.68 -21.08
N PRO A 166 -3.08 24.57 -21.86
CA PRO A 166 -2.35 24.15 -23.05
C PRO A 166 -1.31 23.09 -22.68
N LYS A 167 -1.18 22.03 -23.49
CA LYS A 167 -0.29 20.91 -23.20
C LYS A 167 1.16 21.35 -23.03
N GLU A 168 1.56 22.37 -23.78
CA GLU A 168 2.87 23.01 -23.72
C GLU A 168 3.16 23.57 -22.32
N VAL A 169 2.16 24.14 -21.62
CA VAL A 169 2.31 24.64 -20.25
C VAL A 169 2.49 23.50 -19.26
N VAL A 170 1.73 22.42 -19.42
CA VAL A 170 1.80 21.22 -18.56
C VAL A 170 3.14 20.49 -18.76
N GLU A 171 3.61 20.39 -20.00
CA GLU A 171 4.93 19.84 -20.33
C GLU A 171 6.06 20.71 -19.77
N SER A 172 5.99 22.04 -19.90
CA SER A 172 6.99 22.96 -19.31
C SER A 172 6.99 22.96 -17.76
N LEU A 173 5.88 22.63 -17.10
CA LEU A 173 5.87 22.36 -15.65
C LEU A 173 6.61 21.06 -15.30
N MET A 174 6.36 19.98 -16.05
CA MET A 174 6.96 18.66 -15.79
C MET A 174 8.45 18.58 -16.12
N ASN A 175 8.93 19.33 -17.11
CA ASN A 175 10.35 19.33 -17.51
C ASN A 175 11.19 20.39 -16.76
N GLY A 176 10.56 21.31 -16.02
CA GLY A 176 11.21 22.37 -15.25
C GLY A 176 11.58 23.63 -16.03
N GLU A 177 11.08 23.81 -17.25
CA GLU A 177 11.22 25.06 -18.03
C GLU A 177 10.38 26.20 -17.45
N LEU A 178 9.18 25.90 -16.95
CA LEU A 178 8.34 26.85 -16.22
C LEU A 178 8.63 26.72 -14.72
N VAL A 179 9.01 27.83 -14.09
CA VAL A 179 9.28 27.91 -12.64
C VAL A 179 8.25 28.82 -11.99
N LEU A 180 7.54 28.31 -10.99
CA LEU A 180 6.49 29.05 -10.31
C LEU A 180 7.09 30.06 -9.31
N PRO A 181 6.50 31.26 -9.15
CA PRO A 181 6.95 32.23 -8.16
C PRO A 181 7.01 31.65 -6.75
N TYR A 182 8.12 31.87 -6.04
CA TYR A 182 8.36 31.40 -4.66
C TYR A 182 8.42 29.87 -4.44
N SER A 183 8.33 29.03 -5.48
CA SER A 183 8.41 27.55 -5.32
C SER A 183 9.71 27.06 -4.67
N LYS A 184 10.79 27.84 -4.78
CA LYS A 184 12.10 27.57 -4.15
C LYS A 184 12.10 27.59 -2.62
N GLU A 185 11.09 28.22 -1.99
CA GLU A 185 10.91 28.17 -0.54
C GLU A 185 10.37 26.80 -0.06
N PHE A 186 9.93 25.94 -1.00
CA PHE A 186 9.38 24.60 -0.77
C PHE A 186 10.28 23.51 -1.37
N PRO A 187 11.54 23.35 -0.91
CA PRO A 187 12.50 22.44 -1.51
C PRO A 187 12.13 20.97 -1.29
N LEU A 188 11.91 20.25 -2.39
CA LEU A 188 11.70 18.80 -2.38
C LEU A 188 13.01 18.06 -2.74
N PRO A 189 13.21 16.82 -2.23
CA PRO A 189 14.31 15.95 -2.66
C PRO A 189 14.28 15.65 -4.17
N PRO A 190 15.44 15.37 -4.79
CA PRO A 190 15.50 15.04 -6.21
C PRO A 190 14.78 13.72 -6.54
N VAL A 191 14.42 13.55 -7.81
CA VAL A 191 13.86 12.29 -8.34
C VAL A 191 15.00 11.38 -8.78
N VAL A 192 15.10 10.20 -8.15
CA VAL A 192 15.98 9.10 -8.55
C VAL A 192 15.13 7.97 -9.13
N SER A 193 15.42 7.54 -10.35
CA SER A 193 14.71 6.45 -11.03
C SER A 193 15.03 5.08 -10.41
N CYS A 194 14.14 4.10 -10.62
CA CYS A 194 14.40 2.72 -10.23
C CYS A 194 15.68 2.14 -10.86
N PRO A 195 16.57 1.46 -10.09
CA PRO A 195 17.80 0.87 -10.60
C PRO A 195 17.55 -0.30 -11.57
N GLY A 196 16.37 -0.92 -11.54
CA GLY A 196 15.93 -1.92 -12.53
C GLY A 196 15.28 -1.33 -13.79
N GLY A 197 15.14 0.00 -13.89
CA GLY A 197 14.61 0.67 -15.09
C GLY A 197 13.09 0.66 -15.26
N CYS A 198 12.30 0.25 -14.25
CA CYS A 198 10.84 0.41 -14.32
C CYS A 198 10.44 1.90 -14.30
N ARG A 199 9.28 2.22 -14.89
CA ARG A 199 8.76 3.61 -14.97
C ARG A 199 7.71 3.93 -13.89
N GLU A 200 7.56 3.04 -12.92
CA GLU A 200 6.57 3.15 -11.84
C GLU A 200 7.19 3.61 -10.52
N ALA A 201 8.41 3.16 -10.21
CA ALA A 201 9.06 3.43 -8.94
C ALA A 201 10.12 4.54 -9.05
N TYR A 202 9.96 5.55 -8.20
CA TYR A 202 10.84 6.70 -8.05
C TYR A 202 11.22 6.89 -6.58
N TYR A 203 12.38 7.50 -6.32
CA TYR A 203 13.00 7.57 -5.00
C TYR A 203 13.57 8.96 -4.71
N CYS A 204 13.65 9.35 -3.44
CA CYS A 204 14.22 10.63 -3.01
C CYS A 204 15.75 10.64 -2.93
N SER A 205 16.39 9.47 -3.06
CA SER A 205 17.84 9.28 -2.95
C SER A 205 18.24 7.89 -3.44
N GLN A 206 19.51 7.74 -3.80
CA GLN A 206 20.12 6.44 -4.13
C GLN A 206 19.97 5.43 -2.98
N SER A 207 20.15 5.86 -1.73
CA SER A 207 19.99 5.00 -0.56
C SER A 207 18.57 4.45 -0.39
N CYS A 208 17.53 5.22 -0.74
CA CYS A 208 16.15 4.71 -0.73
C CYS A 208 15.88 3.75 -1.90
N ALA A 209 16.46 4.01 -3.07
CA ALA A 209 16.36 3.12 -4.23
C ALA A 209 17.03 1.76 -3.96
N GLU A 210 18.23 1.79 -3.37
CA GLU A 210 18.97 0.59 -2.95
C GLU A 210 18.23 -0.15 -1.83
N ALA A 211 17.77 0.55 -0.78
CA ALA A 211 17.05 -0.09 0.33
C ALA A 211 15.76 -0.79 -0.12
N ASP A 212 14.97 -0.16 -1.00
CA ASP A 212 13.75 -0.80 -1.53
C ASP A 212 14.07 -1.96 -2.48
N TRP A 213 15.12 -1.84 -3.30
CA TRP A 213 15.61 -2.94 -4.15
C TRP A 213 16.01 -4.16 -3.32
N ASP A 214 16.76 -3.92 -2.23
CA ASP A 214 17.30 -4.93 -1.33
C ASP A 214 16.26 -5.61 -0.41
N LEU A 215 15.10 -4.97 -0.23
CA LEU A 215 14.03 -5.42 0.67
C LEU A 215 12.78 -5.91 -0.06
N HIS A 216 12.42 -5.34 -1.22
CA HIS A 216 11.15 -5.64 -1.90
C HIS A 216 11.27 -5.64 -3.43
N HIS A 217 11.74 -4.53 -4.01
CA HIS A 217 11.42 -4.16 -5.37
C HIS A 217 12.15 -5.00 -6.42
N SER A 218 13.30 -5.61 -6.09
CA SER A 218 14.03 -6.48 -7.02
C SER A 218 13.24 -7.70 -7.51
N LEU A 219 12.19 -8.12 -6.79
CA LEU A 219 11.26 -9.19 -7.21
C LEU A 219 9.93 -8.66 -7.79
N LEU A 220 9.69 -7.35 -7.73
CA LEU A 220 8.44 -6.69 -8.15
C LEU A 220 8.69 -5.64 -9.24
N CYS A 221 9.87 -5.62 -9.84
CA CYS A 221 10.28 -4.64 -10.84
C CYS A 221 9.92 -5.11 -12.25
N GLY A 222 8.92 -4.46 -12.87
CA GLY A 222 8.59 -4.64 -14.29
C GLY A 222 9.55 -3.97 -15.29
N GLY A 223 10.82 -3.77 -14.90
CA GLY A 223 11.86 -3.09 -15.69
C GLY A 223 12.49 -3.98 -16.77
N GLU A 224 13.82 -3.94 -16.94
CA GLU A 224 14.57 -4.71 -17.97
C GLU A 224 14.60 -6.25 -17.75
N THR A 225 13.58 -6.80 -17.11
CA THR A 225 13.40 -8.24 -16.94
C THR A 225 12.80 -8.89 -18.21
N SER A 226 12.64 -10.22 -18.21
CA SER A 226 11.98 -10.91 -19.32
C SER A 226 10.59 -10.35 -19.57
N LYS A 227 10.23 -10.10 -20.84
CA LYS A 227 8.90 -9.58 -21.24
C LYS A 227 7.74 -10.35 -20.59
N THR A 228 7.88 -11.68 -20.48
CA THR A 228 6.90 -12.57 -19.82
C THR A 228 6.71 -12.29 -18.32
N LEU A 229 7.78 -11.88 -17.62
CA LEU A 229 7.76 -11.51 -16.20
C LEU A 229 7.07 -10.16 -16.01
N CYS A 230 7.39 -9.17 -16.85
CA CYS A 230 6.69 -7.88 -16.87
C CYS A 230 5.19 -8.07 -17.13
N GLU A 231 4.81 -8.88 -18.13
CA GLU A 231 3.39 -9.17 -18.43
C GLU A 231 2.66 -9.86 -17.26
N ALA A 232 3.34 -10.71 -16.48
CA ALA A 232 2.77 -11.36 -15.30
C ALA A 232 2.62 -10.38 -14.11
N LEU A 233 3.66 -9.56 -13.85
CA LEU A 233 3.62 -8.50 -12.84
C LEU A 233 2.52 -7.47 -13.15
N SER A 234 2.40 -7.02 -14.40
CA SER A 234 1.36 -6.07 -14.79
C SER A 234 -0.06 -6.63 -14.58
N LYS A 235 -0.32 -7.91 -14.87
CA LYS A 235 -1.61 -8.56 -14.58
C LYS A 235 -1.90 -8.62 -13.08
N PHE A 236 -0.90 -8.94 -12.27
CA PHE A 236 -1.04 -8.94 -10.82
C PHE A 236 -1.34 -7.53 -10.28
N THR A 237 -0.56 -6.52 -10.69
CA THR A 237 -0.75 -5.12 -10.27
C THR A 237 -2.09 -4.56 -10.72
N GLN A 238 -2.53 -4.88 -11.94
CA GLN A 238 -3.85 -4.52 -12.45
C GLN A 238 -4.95 -5.11 -11.56
N HIS A 239 -4.93 -6.43 -11.34
CA HIS A 239 -5.91 -7.11 -10.49
C HIS A 239 -5.96 -6.51 -9.07
N ALA A 240 -4.81 -6.26 -8.45
CA ALA A 240 -4.74 -5.62 -7.14
C ALA A 240 -5.39 -4.23 -7.14
N ASN A 241 -5.08 -3.37 -8.11
CA ASN A 241 -5.67 -2.03 -8.23
C ASN A 241 -7.19 -2.07 -8.52
N GLU A 242 -7.67 -3.09 -9.23
CA GLU A 242 -9.09 -3.25 -9.60
C GLU A 242 -9.93 -3.89 -8.49
N THR A 243 -9.34 -4.67 -7.57
CA THR A 243 -10.11 -5.41 -6.56
C THR A 243 -9.75 -5.12 -5.10
N ASN A 244 -8.46 -5.05 -4.74
CA ASN A 244 -8.01 -4.81 -3.37
C ASN A 244 -6.48 -4.53 -3.34
N ASP A 245 -6.11 -3.34 -2.89
CA ASP A 245 -4.72 -2.85 -2.93
C ASP A 245 -3.81 -3.51 -1.88
N ILE A 246 -4.38 -4.11 -0.81
CA ILE A 246 -3.65 -4.92 0.18
C ILE A 246 -2.88 -6.06 -0.51
N PHE A 247 -3.32 -6.52 -1.68
CA PHE A 247 -2.56 -7.52 -2.45
C PHE A 247 -1.14 -7.02 -2.80
N LEU A 248 -0.95 -5.72 -3.07
CA LEU A 248 0.37 -5.10 -3.27
C LEU A 248 1.23 -5.15 -2.01
N LEU A 249 0.63 -4.91 -0.83
CA LEU A 249 1.31 -5.04 0.46
C LEU A 249 1.69 -6.51 0.73
N ALA A 250 0.80 -7.45 0.42
CA ALA A 250 1.05 -8.87 0.58
C ALA A 250 2.16 -9.38 -0.36
N ALA A 251 2.23 -8.86 -1.59
CA ALA A 251 3.35 -9.10 -2.50
C ALA A 251 4.66 -8.60 -1.91
N LYS A 252 4.71 -7.36 -1.38
CA LYS A 252 5.90 -6.83 -0.70
C LYS A 252 6.34 -7.70 0.50
N VAL A 253 5.39 -8.21 1.31
CA VAL A 253 5.70 -9.14 2.43
C VAL A 253 6.34 -10.44 1.94
N ILE A 254 5.84 -11.03 0.85
CA ILE A 254 6.44 -12.23 0.26
C ILE A 254 7.83 -11.92 -0.30
N SER A 255 7.99 -10.83 -1.06
CA SER A 255 9.29 -10.41 -1.59
C SER A 255 10.32 -10.17 -0.49
N PHE A 256 9.94 -9.47 0.58
CA PHE A 256 10.76 -9.27 1.78
C PHE A 256 11.23 -10.59 2.39
N THR A 257 10.30 -11.54 2.55
CA THR A 257 10.61 -12.83 3.16
C THR A 257 11.57 -13.64 2.28
N ILE A 258 11.37 -13.66 0.97
CA ILE A 258 12.27 -14.34 0.00
C ILE A 258 13.66 -13.69 -0.01
N LEU A 259 13.75 -12.36 -0.14
CA LEU A 259 15.02 -11.64 -0.21
C LEU A 259 15.82 -11.76 1.09
N LYS A 260 15.15 -11.67 2.24
CA LYS A 260 15.78 -11.89 3.55
C LYS A 260 16.22 -13.35 3.73
N TYR A 261 15.42 -14.34 3.32
CA TYR A 261 15.81 -15.75 3.31
C TYR A 261 17.08 -15.99 2.48
N ARG A 262 17.13 -15.48 1.24
CA ARG A 262 18.31 -15.60 0.36
C ARG A 262 19.57 -15.00 1.02
N LYS A 263 19.45 -13.84 1.66
CA LYS A 263 20.54 -13.20 2.43
C LYS A 263 21.01 -14.07 3.61
N LEU A 264 20.08 -14.64 4.39
CA LEU A 264 20.39 -15.55 5.51
C LEU A 264 21.08 -16.83 5.03
N LYS A 265 20.61 -17.43 3.92
CA LYS A 265 21.19 -18.64 3.31
C LYS A 265 22.64 -18.44 2.87
N VAL A 266 22.92 -17.33 2.18
CA VAL A 266 24.29 -16.96 1.76
C VAL A 266 25.21 -16.71 2.97
N ALA A 267 24.69 -16.14 4.06
CA ALA A 267 25.46 -15.98 5.30
C ALA A 267 25.75 -17.34 5.97
N HIS A 268 24.75 -18.22 6.08
CA HIS A 268 24.88 -19.54 6.70
C HIS A 268 25.87 -20.45 5.94
N GLN A 269 25.85 -20.41 4.60
CA GLN A 269 26.80 -21.16 3.77
C GLN A 269 28.26 -20.69 3.93
N LYS A 270 28.50 -19.44 4.34
CA LYS A 270 29.85 -18.92 4.62
C LYS A 270 30.37 -19.32 5.99
N SER A 271 29.49 -19.63 6.95
CA SER A 271 29.86 -20.04 8.31
C SER A 271 29.88 -21.56 8.52
N ALA A 272 29.18 -22.34 7.69
CA ALA A 272 29.12 -23.79 7.80
C ALA A 272 30.32 -24.49 7.14
N THR A 273 31.24 -25.02 7.95
CA THR A 273 32.19 -26.06 7.48
C THR A 273 31.43 -27.36 7.25
N SER A 274 31.29 -27.75 5.98
CA SER A 274 30.87 -29.07 5.44
C SER A 274 30.04 -30.00 6.34
N ASP A 275 28.86 -30.37 5.84
CA ASP A 275 27.90 -31.36 6.38
C ASP A 275 26.88 -30.82 7.41
N ALA A 276 25.87 -30.09 6.91
CA ALA A 276 24.61 -29.84 7.64
C ALA A 276 23.39 -29.90 6.70
N SER A 277 22.52 -30.88 6.98
CA SER A 277 21.10 -31.07 6.58
C SER A 277 20.42 -30.06 5.63
N ASN A 278 19.80 -30.59 4.57
CA ASN A 278 18.98 -29.94 3.54
C ASN A 278 17.69 -29.22 4.03
N CYS A 279 17.50 -28.97 5.33
CA CYS A 279 16.28 -28.36 5.85
C CYS A 279 16.42 -26.84 5.95
N ASP A 280 16.08 -26.13 4.87
CA ASP A 280 16.11 -24.66 4.79
C ASP A 280 14.98 -23.95 5.57
N LEU A 281 14.01 -24.70 6.11
CA LEU A 281 12.84 -24.16 6.82
C LEU A 281 13.17 -23.24 8.02
N PRO A 282 14.19 -23.50 8.87
CA PRO A 282 14.54 -22.59 9.97
C PRO A 282 15.03 -21.22 9.49
N LEU A 283 15.74 -21.17 8.36
CA LEU A 283 16.17 -19.90 7.75
C LEU A 283 14.98 -19.11 7.20
N LEU A 284 13.98 -19.81 6.64
CA LEU A 284 12.75 -19.19 6.16
C LEU A 284 11.86 -18.67 7.32
N LEU A 285 11.81 -19.40 8.44
CA LEU A 285 11.15 -18.96 9.68
C LEU A 285 11.83 -17.71 10.28
N GLU A 286 13.17 -17.67 10.31
CA GLU A 286 13.90 -16.48 10.78
C GLU A 286 13.76 -15.29 9.81
N ALA A 287 13.62 -15.55 8.50
CA ALA A 287 13.25 -14.52 7.52
C ALA A 287 11.86 -13.94 7.84
N TRP A 288 10.86 -14.80 8.05
CA TRP A 288 9.46 -14.47 8.36
C TRP A 288 9.22 -13.81 9.72
N LYS A 289 10.11 -14.01 10.70
CA LYS A 289 9.98 -13.56 12.09
C LYS A 289 9.44 -12.12 12.31
N PRO A 290 9.80 -11.08 11.52
CA PRO A 290 9.18 -9.75 11.67
C PRO A 290 7.67 -9.76 11.39
N ILE A 291 7.23 -10.54 10.40
CA ILE A 291 5.82 -10.71 10.02
C ILE A 291 5.09 -11.63 11.02
N SER A 292 5.79 -12.57 11.66
CA SER A 292 5.18 -13.45 12.67
C SER A 292 4.64 -12.67 13.89
N MET A 293 5.23 -11.51 14.21
CA MET A 293 4.84 -10.64 15.33
C MET A 293 3.54 -9.84 15.11
N GLY A 294 3.12 -9.64 13.86
CA GLY A 294 1.84 -9.00 13.50
C GLY A 294 0.64 -9.87 13.85
N TYR A 295 -0.46 -9.27 14.33
CA TYR A 295 -1.71 -10.00 14.55
C TYR A 295 -2.37 -10.31 13.20
N LYS A 296 -2.72 -11.57 12.96
CA LYS A 296 -3.20 -12.05 11.67
C LYS A 296 -4.25 -13.13 11.84
N ARG A 297 -5.26 -13.08 10.98
CA ARG A 297 -6.26 -14.12 10.71
C ARG A 297 -6.38 -14.26 9.20
N ARG A 298 -7.01 -15.32 8.70
CA ARG A 298 -7.39 -15.38 7.28
C ARG A 298 -8.34 -14.22 6.97
N TRP A 299 -8.07 -13.52 5.88
CA TRP A 299 -8.89 -12.40 5.41
C TRP A 299 -10.37 -12.75 5.31
N TRP A 300 -10.72 -13.86 4.66
CA TRP A 300 -12.11 -14.30 4.56
C TRP A 300 -12.75 -14.60 5.94
N ASP A 301 -12.00 -15.01 6.96
CA ASP A 301 -12.53 -15.25 8.32
C ASP A 301 -12.66 -13.95 9.15
N CYS A 302 -12.17 -12.80 8.67
CA CYS A 302 -12.09 -11.57 9.48
C CYS A 302 -12.54 -10.26 8.80
N ILE A 303 -12.70 -10.21 7.47
CA ILE A 303 -13.33 -9.08 6.77
C ILE A 303 -14.76 -8.87 7.31
N ALA A 304 -15.20 -7.61 7.40
CA ALA A 304 -16.57 -7.29 7.75
C ALA A 304 -17.56 -7.88 6.72
N LEU A 305 -18.76 -8.23 7.16
CA LEU A 305 -19.85 -8.55 6.24
C LEU A 305 -20.48 -7.21 5.79
N PRO A 306 -20.64 -6.95 4.48
CA PRO A 306 -21.33 -5.76 4.00
C PRO A 306 -22.79 -5.72 4.46
N ASP A 307 -23.34 -4.51 4.70
CA ASP A 307 -24.70 -4.33 5.25
C ASP A 307 -25.83 -4.86 4.34
N ASP A 308 -25.56 -5.03 3.03
CA ASP A 308 -26.51 -5.59 2.05
C ASP A 308 -26.47 -7.13 1.95
N VAL A 309 -25.51 -7.78 2.59
CA VAL A 309 -25.35 -9.24 2.56
C VAL A 309 -26.12 -9.87 3.72
N ASP A 310 -27.25 -10.51 3.39
CA ASP A 310 -28.00 -11.36 4.34
C ASP A 310 -27.07 -12.39 5.00
N ALA A 311 -27.21 -12.58 6.32
CA ALA A 311 -26.50 -13.61 7.06
C ALA A 311 -26.64 -15.02 6.44
N CYS A 312 -27.76 -15.30 5.77
CA CYS A 312 -27.99 -16.54 5.01
C CYS A 312 -27.01 -16.71 3.83
N ALA A 313 -26.46 -15.62 3.29
CA ALA A 313 -25.50 -15.59 2.19
C ALA A 313 -24.03 -15.50 2.65
N GLU A 314 -23.74 -15.34 3.95
CA GLU A 314 -22.38 -15.16 4.47
C GLU A 314 -21.42 -16.25 3.96
N THR A 315 -21.81 -17.53 3.99
CA THR A 315 -20.93 -18.62 3.53
C THR A 315 -20.52 -18.47 2.05
N ALA A 316 -21.40 -17.94 1.20
CA ALA A 316 -21.09 -17.69 -0.21
C ALA A 316 -20.14 -16.49 -0.37
N PHE A 317 -20.39 -15.39 0.35
CA PHE A 317 -19.50 -14.23 0.39
C PHE A 317 -18.08 -14.62 0.86
N ARG A 318 -17.98 -15.36 1.97
CA ARG A 318 -16.70 -15.85 2.54
C ARG A 318 -15.92 -16.70 1.53
N MET A 319 -16.62 -17.53 0.73
CA MET A 319 -16.02 -18.31 -0.36
C MET A 319 -15.54 -17.41 -1.52
N GLN A 320 -16.30 -16.41 -1.94
CA GLN A 320 -15.88 -15.46 -2.98
C GLN A 320 -14.62 -14.68 -2.58
N ILE A 321 -14.53 -14.19 -1.35
CA ILE A 321 -13.34 -13.51 -0.82
C ILE A 321 -12.12 -14.46 -0.83
N ARG A 322 -12.31 -15.74 -0.53
CA ARG A 322 -11.26 -16.77 -0.59
C ARG A 322 -10.81 -17.08 -2.02
N GLU A 323 -11.74 -17.13 -2.98
CA GLU A 323 -11.45 -17.33 -4.40
C GLU A 323 -10.75 -16.11 -5.03
N LEU A 324 -11.12 -14.91 -4.61
CA LEU A 324 -10.45 -13.66 -4.97
C LEU A 324 -8.99 -13.64 -4.50
N ALA A 325 -8.75 -13.96 -3.22
CA ALA A 325 -7.40 -14.11 -2.68
C ALA A 325 -6.57 -15.19 -3.41
N PHE A 326 -7.21 -16.29 -3.82
CA PHE A 326 -6.53 -17.35 -4.59
C PHE A 326 -6.19 -16.91 -6.03
N THR A 327 -7.08 -16.18 -6.69
CA THR A 327 -6.84 -15.59 -8.03
C THR A 327 -5.63 -14.66 -7.99
N SER A 328 -5.60 -13.73 -7.03
CA SER A 328 -4.47 -12.83 -6.78
C SER A 328 -3.17 -13.59 -6.51
N LEU A 329 -3.23 -14.65 -5.69
CA LEU A 329 -2.09 -15.51 -5.40
C LEU A 329 -1.54 -16.25 -6.64
N GLN A 330 -2.40 -16.72 -7.56
CA GLN A 330 -1.94 -17.35 -8.80
C GLN A 330 -1.24 -16.35 -9.73
N LEU A 331 -1.75 -15.12 -9.81
CA LEU A 331 -1.10 -14.04 -10.57
C LEU A 331 0.27 -13.69 -9.97
N LEU A 332 0.35 -13.55 -8.64
CA LEU A 332 1.61 -13.30 -7.93
C LEU A 332 2.60 -14.46 -8.10
N LYS A 333 2.13 -15.71 -8.04
CA LYS A 333 2.94 -16.90 -8.29
C LYS A 333 3.50 -16.89 -9.72
N ALA A 334 2.68 -16.60 -10.73
CA ALA A 334 3.14 -16.46 -12.11
C ALA A 334 4.20 -15.36 -12.28
N ALA A 335 4.15 -14.31 -11.45
CA ALA A 335 5.03 -13.16 -11.51
C ALA A 335 6.36 -13.31 -10.74
N MET A 336 6.42 -14.07 -9.65
CA MET A 336 7.62 -14.10 -8.79
C MET A 336 7.86 -15.42 -8.02
N PHE A 337 7.38 -16.56 -8.51
CA PHE A 337 7.57 -17.86 -7.85
C PHE A 337 9.06 -18.20 -7.60
N ASP A 338 9.38 -18.53 -6.36
CA ASP A 338 10.65 -19.11 -5.94
C ASP A 338 10.40 -20.52 -5.39
N LYS A 339 11.04 -21.53 -5.98
CA LYS A 339 10.87 -22.94 -5.61
C LYS A 339 11.40 -23.25 -4.20
N GLU A 340 12.45 -22.57 -3.75
CA GLU A 340 12.96 -22.76 -2.38
C GLU A 340 12.02 -22.16 -1.34
N CYS A 341 11.23 -21.16 -1.74
CA CYS A 341 10.22 -20.49 -0.91
C CYS A 341 8.78 -20.87 -1.31
N GLU A 342 8.55 -22.03 -1.93
CA GLU A 342 7.21 -22.46 -2.42
C GLU A 342 6.13 -22.38 -1.34
N LEU A 343 6.50 -22.65 -0.08
CA LEU A 343 5.66 -22.50 1.11
C LEU A 343 4.94 -21.15 1.19
N LEU A 344 5.61 -20.05 0.82
CA LEU A 344 5.04 -18.70 0.88
C LEU A 344 3.87 -18.49 -0.10
N PHE A 345 3.77 -19.33 -1.13
CA PHE A 345 2.68 -19.32 -2.11
C PHE A 345 1.51 -20.24 -1.72
N SER A 346 1.37 -20.52 -0.42
CA SER A 346 0.17 -21.10 0.20
C SER A 346 -0.96 -20.08 0.29
N LEU A 347 -2.21 -20.51 0.05
CA LEU A 347 -3.38 -19.65 0.20
C LEU A 347 -3.67 -19.36 1.68
N GLU A 348 -3.37 -20.31 2.57
CA GLU A 348 -3.41 -20.09 4.01
C GLU A 348 -2.44 -18.98 4.44
N ILE A 349 -1.19 -19.00 3.98
CA ILE A 349 -0.20 -17.95 4.32
C ILE A 349 -0.60 -16.61 3.70
N TYR A 350 -0.95 -16.59 2.41
CA TYR A 350 -1.36 -15.36 1.72
C TYR A 350 -2.61 -14.73 2.34
N GLY A 351 -3.63 -15.54 2.65
CA GLY A 351 -4.85 -15.09 3.34
C GLY A 351 -4.58 -14.52 4.73
N HIS A 352 -3.59 -15.03 5.46
CA HIS A 352 -3.16 -14.44 6.74
C HIS A 352 -2.38 -13.13 6.57
N ILE A 353 -1.62 -12.95 5.48
CA ILE A 353 -0.95 -11.68 5.19
C ILE A 353 -1.99 -10.61 4.85
N ILE A 354 -2.97 -10.92 4.00
CA ILE A 354 -4.05 -9.99 3.66
C ILE A 354 -4.85 -9.61 4.92
N GLY A 355 -5.29 -10.60 5.70
CA GLY A 355 -6.03 -10.37 6.94
C GLY A 355 -5.20 -9.68 8.04
N MET A 356 -3.87 -9.71 7.97
CA MET A 356 -3.00 -8.89 8.82
C MET A 356 -3.16 -7.41 8.50
N PHE A 357 -3.19 -7.03 7.21
CA PHE A 357 -3.41 -5.63 6.84
C PHE A 357 -4.86 -5.22 7.05
N GLU A 358 -5.85 -6.04 6.66
CA GLU A 358 -7.28 -5.78 6.91
C GLU A 358 -7.56 -5.41 8.39
N LEU A 359 -6.97 -6.15 9.34
CA LEU A 359 -7.20 -5.96 10.78
C LEU A 359 -6.33 -4.88 11.43
N ASN A 360 -5.31 -4.36 10.75
CA ASN A 360 -4.33 -3.44 11.33
C ASN A 360 -4.00 -2.25 10.40
N ASN A 361 -4.79 -1.99 9.35
CA ASN A 361 -4.47 -0.91 8.41
C ASN A 361 -4.57 0.45 9.11
N LEU A 362 -3.66 1.35 8.75
CA LEU A 362 -3.60 2.72 9.24
C LEU A 362 -3.30 3.61 8.04
N ASP A 363 -4.34 4.24 7.52
CA ASP A 363 -4.18 5.23 6.45
C ASP A 363 -3.56 6.51 7.04
N LEU A 364 -2.41 6.91 6.49
CA LEU A 364 -1.66 8.07 6.94
C LEU A 364 -1.83 9.21 5.94
N VAL A 365 -2.51 10.27 6.38
CA VAL A 365 -2.58 11.54 5.64
C VAL A 365 -1.31 12.35 5.92
N VAL A 366 -0.67 12.83 4.86
CA VAL A 366 0.53 13.68 4.91
C VAL A 366 0.21 14.99 4.21
N ALA A 367 0.52 16.12 4.85
CA ALA A 367 0.32 17.45 4.28
C ALA A 367 1.02 17.59 2.92
N SER A 368 0.34 18.21 1.97
CA SER A 368 0.87 18.39 0.61
C SER A 368 1.73 19.65 0.54
N PRO A 369 2.99 19.58 0.08
CA PRO A 369 3.83 20.75 -0.12
C PRO A 369 3.28 21.68 -1.23
N VAL A 370 2.36 21.18 -2.07
CA VAL A 370 1.63 21.98 -3.07
C VAL A 370 0.54 22.81 -2.39
N GLU A 371 -0.12 22.27 -1.36
CA GLU A 371 -1.10 23.00 -0.55
C GLU A 371 -0.40 24.06 0.30
N ASP A 372 0.69 23.71 0.99
CA ASP A 372 1.54 24.66 1.72
C ASP A 372 2.03 25.81 0.81
N TYR A 373 2.38 25.49 -0.44
CA TYR A 373 2.77 26.48 -1.45
C TYR A 373 1.62 27.43 -1.80
N PHE A 374 0.43 26.92 -2.09
CA PHE A 374 -0.72 27.77 -2.44
C PHE A 374 -1.17 28.64 -1.26
N LEU A 375 -1.21 28.10 -0.04
CA LEU A 375 -1.48 28.87 1.19
C LEU A 375 -0.48 30.03 1.36
N TYR A 376 0.81 29.77 1.17
CA TYR A 376 1.84 30.82 1.22
C TYR A 376 1.63 31.90 0.16
N ILE A 377 1.28 31.54 -1.08
CA ILE A 377 0.96 32.50 -2.14
C ILE A 377 -0.27 33.32 -1.78
N ASP A 378 -1.27 32.72 -1.14
CA ASP A 378 -2.49 33.41 -0.72
C ASP A 378 -2.32 34.35 0.47
N ASP A 379 -1.39 34.05 1.38
CA ASP A 379 -1.03 34.94 2.49
C ASP A 379 -0.11 36.12 2.08
N LEU A 380 0.40 36.16 0.84
CA LEU A 380 1.27 37.25 0.39
C LEU A 380 0.57 38.63 0.40
N PRO A 381 1.25 39.71 0.83
CA PRO A 381 0.72 41.06 0.74
C PRO A 381 0.32 41.44 -0.69
N HIS A 382 -0.77 42.19 -0.84
CA HIS A 382 -1.31 42.61 -2.15
C HIS A 382 -0.27 43.36 -3.03
N SER A 383 0.69 44.06 -2.41
CA SER A 383 1.79 44.75 -3.11
C SER A 383 2.86 43.80 -3.69
N GLU A 384 2.87 42.53 -3.27
CA GLU A 384 3.72 41.46 -3.83
C GLU A 384 2.95 40.66 -4.89
N LYS A 385 1.69 40.31 -4.62
CA LYS A 385 0.79 39.68 -5.61
C LYS A 385 0.79 40.46 -6.94
N VAL A 386 0.56 41.78 -6.89
CA VAL A 386 0.54 42.66 -8.08
C VAL A 386 1.87 42.72 -8.82
N ARG A 387 3.02 42.59 -8.14
CA ARG A 387 4.34 42.62 -8.80
C ARG A 387 4.69 41.33 -9.56
N LYS A 388 3.97 40.23 -9.33
CA LYS A 388 4.21 38.94 -9.99
C LYS A 388 3.02 38.37 -10.79
N HIS A 389 1.92 39.12 -10.92
CA HIS A 389 0.75 38.78 -11.77
C HIS A 389 1.02 38.67 -13.30
N HIS A 390 2.27 38.59 -13.74
CA HIS A 390 2.64 38.29 -15.14
C HIS A 390 2.94 36.81 -15.40
N LEU A 391 2.83 35.93 -14.39
CA LEU A 391 2.72 34.48 -14.58
C LEU A 391 1.31 34.01 -14.19
N ASP A 392 0.76 33.11 -15.00
CA ASP A 392 -0.63 32.65 -15.03
C ASP A 392 -1.08 31.76 -13.85
N ILE A 393 -0.68 32.10 -12.62
CA ILE A 393 -1.10 31.40 -11.39
C ILE A 393 -2.64 31.34 -11.29
N PHE A 394 -3.35 32.40 -11.71
CA PHE A 394 -4.81 32.43 -11.68
C PHE A 394 -5.48 31.38 -12.58
N ILE A 395 -4.80 30.86 -13.62
CA ILE A 395 -5.34 29.77 -14.45
C ILE A 395 -5.24 28.44 -13.69
N LEU A 396 -4.15 28.21 -12.95
CA LEU A 396 -3.98 27.03 -12.08
C LEU A 396 -5.01 27.01 -10.92
N PHE A 397 -5.39 28.16 -10.37
CA PHE A 397 -6.45 28.27 -9.36
C PHE A 397 -7.89 28.17 -9.92
N SER A 398 -8.06 28.12 -11.24
CA SER A 398 -9.38 28.12 -11.91
C SER A 398 -9.71 26.82 -12.65
N ALA A 399 -8.85 25.80 -12.56
CA ALA A 399 -8.95 24.50 -13.22
C ALA A 399 -8.97 23.35 -12.19
#